data_AF-A0A969GGU8-F1
#
_entry.id   AF-A0A969GGU8-F1
#
_cell.length_a   1.000
_cell.length_b   1.000
_cell.length_c   1.000
_cell.angle_alpha   90.00
_cell.angle_beta   90.00
_cell.angle_gamma   90.00
#
_symmetry.space_group_name_H-M   'P 1'
#
loop_
_entity.id
_entity.type
_entity.pdbx_description
1 polymer ?
#
loop_
_entity_poly.entity_id
_entity_poly.type
_entity_poly.pdbx_seq_one_letter_code
_entity_poly.pdbx_strand_id
1 'polypeptide(L)'
;MTESDARLHERKHFWRDELLLILSIVIFVVVVFALDKALQPDFTPTTLLMAGIFLALVPAGIWLVFFNLQDRAEPEPKGYVLGIFALGALLAAAVGIPVVESLFRVSHWIYSSTVATILGGILVVGFTQEFLKYAAVRFSVYHTDEFDEPTDGVIYATAAGLGYATVLNIQFVVSNGGVDLGAGVIRMAVVALAQAAFSGITGYFLGRAKFESEQIWWMPLGITLAAVFNGLFNWLEGVVIRPTITLSGSTNNAWLGMVLATFIALLTTGLLLWLVRRNIKHLQATE
;
A
#
# COMPACT_ATOMS: atom_id res chain seq x y z
N MET A 1 37.43 2.42 3.77
CA MET A 1 36.10 2.69 3.21
C MET A 1 35.53 3.79 4.07
N THR A 2 35.39 5.00 3.55
CA THR A 2 34.81 6.11 4.31
C THR A 2 33.33 5.85 4.55
N GLU A 3 32.77 6.41 5.62
CA GLU A 3 31.35 6.31 5.98
C GLU A 3 30.42 6.81 4.84
N SER A 4 30.94 7.69 3.98
CA SER A 4 30.33 8.14 2.73
C SER A 4 30.30 7.06 1.63
N ASP A 5 31.36 6.26 1.49
CA ASP A 5 31.44 5.16 0.52
C ASP A 5 30.49 4.00 0.88
N ALA A 6 30.29 3.75 2.19
CA ALA A 6 29.30 2.78 2.68
C ALA A 6 27.86 3.21 2.34
N ARG A 7 27.52 4.47 2.61
CA ARG A 7 26.22 5.09 2.30
C ARG A 7 25.91 5.11 0.79
N LEU A 8 26.93 5.27 -0.07
CA LEU A 8 26.78 5.18 -1.53
C LEU A 8 26.64 3.73 -2.04
N HIS A 9 27.23 2.74 -1.35
CA HIS A 9 27.10 1.32 -1.71
C HIS A 9 25.71 0.75 -1.35
N GLU A 10 25.15 1.12 -0.19
CA GLU A 10 23.79 0.73 0.24
C GLU A 10 22.70 1.21 -0.73
N ARG A 11 22.81 2.44 -1.23
CA ARG A 11 21.85 3.04 -2.17
C ARG A 11 21.78 2.35 -3.53
N LYS A 12 22.79 1.55 -3.89
CA LYS A 12 22.83 0.78 -5.15
C LYS A 12 22.09 -0.56 -5.04
N HIS A 13 21.93 -1.08 -3.82
CA HIS A 13 21.24 -2.34 -3.53
C HIS A 13 19.74 -2.16 -3.30
N PHE A 14 19.32 -1.04 -2.70
CA PHE A 14 17.92 -0.69 -2.46
C PHE A 14 16.98 -0.97 -3.66
N TRP A 15 17.40 -0.58 -4.87
CA TRP A 15 16.62 -0.75 -6.11
C TRP A 15 16.47 -2.19 -6.57
N ARG A 16 17.48 -3.03 -6.34
CA ARG A 16 17.40 -4.46 -6.70
C ARG A 16 16.41 -5.16 -5.78
N ASP A 17 16.41 -4.78 -4.51
CA ASP A 17 15.62 -5.44 -3.48
C ASP A 17 14.14 -5.08 -3.59
N GLU A 18 13.83 -3.84 -3.92
CA GLU A 18 12.44 -3.41 -4.20
C GLU A 18 11.89 -4.08 -5.47
N LEU A 19 12.71 -4.25 -6.51
CA LEU A 19 12.34 -5.05 -7.69
C LEU A 19 12.15 -6.53 -7.34
N LEU A 20 12.98 -7.09 -6.45
CA LEU A 20 12.85 -8.48 -5.99
C LEU A 20 11.59 -8.67 -5.13
N LEU A 21 11.21 -7.70 -4.31
CA LEU A 21 9.94 -7.69 -3.57
C LEU A 21 8.75 -7.73 -4.53
N ILE A 22 8.71 -6.81 -5.50
CA ILE A 22 7.62 -6.75 -6.49
C ILE A 22 7.58 -8.07 -7.28
N LEU A 23 8.73 -8.56 -7.73
CA LEU A 23 8.83 -9.83 -8.43
C LEU A 23 8.32 -11.00 -7.57
N SER A 24 8.64 -11.02 -6.27
CA SER A 24 8.19 -12.07 -5.35
C SER A 24 6.68 -12.05 -5.16
N ILE A 25 6.09 -10.85 -5.02
CA ILE A 25 4.63 -10.68 -4.96
C ILE A 25 3.98 -11.15 -6.27
N VAL A 26 4.56 -10.79 -7.42
CA VAL A 26 4.05 -11.21 -8.74
C VAL A 26 4.15 -12.73 -8.92
N ILE A 27 5.27 -13.34 -8.56
CA ILE A 27 5.45 -14.80 -8.62
C ILE A 27 4.42 -15.48 -7.72
N PHE A 28 4.27 -15.02 -6.48
CA PHE A 28 3.28 -15.55 -5.55
C PHE A 28 1.87 -15.50 -6.13
N VAL A 29 1.47 -14.35 -6.67
CA VAL A 29 0.18 -14.15 -7.34
C VAL A 29 0.00 -15.12 -8.51
N VAL A 30 1.00 -15.24 -9.39
CA VAL A 30 0.95 -16.13 -10.56
C VAL A 30 0.81 -17.58 -10.13
N VAL A 31 1.55 -18.01 -9.10
CA VAL A 31 1.48 -19.37 -8.57
C VAL A 31 0.08 -19.67 -8.01
N VAL A 32 -0.46 -18.79 -7.16
CA VAL A 32 -1.80 -18.99 -6.58
C VAL A 32 -2.87 -19.01 -7.68
N PHE A 33 -2.80 -18.09 -8.64
CA PHE A 33 -3.73 -18.06 -9.78
C PHE A 33 -3.63 -19.30 -10.66
N ALA A 34 -2.41 -19.78 -10.94
CA ALA A 34 -2.20 -20.99 -11.74
C ALA A 34 -2.72 -22.24 -11.01
N LEU A 35 -2.51 -22.34 -9.69
CA LEU A 35 -3.02 -23.44 -8.88
C LEU A 35 -4.54 -23.44 -8.82
N ASP A 36 -5.16 -22.28 -8.62
CA ASP A 36 -6.61 -22.12 -8.64
C ASP A 36 -7.21 -22.59 -9.98
N LYS A 37 -6.61 -22.16 -11.10
CA LYS A 37 -7.02 -22.59 -12.44
C LYS A 37 -6.78 -24.06 -12.73
N ALA A 38 -5.68 -24.64 -12.24
CA ALA A 38 -5.30 -26.01 -12.53
C ALA A 38 -6.08 -27.03 -11.68
N LEU A 39 -6.33 -26.70 -10.41
CA LEU A 39 -6.96 -27.61 -9.45
C LEU A 39 -8.49 -27.44 -9.41
N GLN A 40 -9.01 -26.28 -9.85
CA GLN A 40 -10.42 -25.90 -9.79
C GLN A 40 -11.09 -26.38 -8.49
N PRO A 41 -10.54 -26.01 -7.33
CA PRO A 41 -10.94 -26.61 -6.07
C PRO A 41 -12.38 -26.20 -5.71
N ASP A 42 -13.22 -27.19 -5.41
CA ASP A 42 -14.57 -26.95 -4.93
C ASP A 42 -14.53 -26.68 -3.41
N PHE A 43 -14.26 -25.42 -3.06
CA PHE A 43 -14.14 -25.00 -1.67
C PHE A 43 -15.48 -24.56 -1.10
N THR A 44 -15.74 -25.01 0.13
CA THR A 44 -16.85 -24.47 0.92
C THR A 44 -16.65 -22.98 1.21
N PRO A 45 -17.74 -22.19 1.38
CA PRO A 45 -17.63 -20.75 1.66
C PRO A 45 -16.78 -20.42 2.88
N THR A 46 -16.85 -21.25 3.93
CA THR A 46 -16.01 -21.11 5.13
C THR A 46 -14.52 -21.29 4.84
N THR A 47 -14.18 -22.20 3.91
CA THR A 47 -12.79 -22.41 3.49
C THR A 47 -12.28 -21.23 2.67
N LEU A 48 -13.11 -20.69 1.75
CA LEU A 48 -12.76 -19.49 0.99
C LEU A 48 -12.58 -18.26 1.89
N LEU A 49 -13.39 -18.13 2.94
CA LEU A 49 -13.24 -17.09 3.95
C LEU A 49 -11.88 -17.22 4.68
N MET A 50 -11.59 -18.41 5.22
CA MET A 50 -10.33 -18.64 5.96
C MET A 50 -9.10 -18.47 5.06
N ALA A 51 -9.15 -19.03 3.86
CA ALA A 51 -8.07 -18.90 2.87
C ALA A 51 -7.90 -17.43 2.44
N GLY A 52 -8.98 -16.70 2.19
CA GLY A 52 -8.92 -15.28 1.85
C GLY A 52 -8.30 -14.42 2.95
N ILE A 53 -8.66 -14.66 4.21
CA ILE A 53 -8.06 -13.96 5.37
C ILE A 53 -6.56 -14.27 5.45
N PHE A 54 -6.16 -15.53 5.23
CA PHE A 54 -4.75 -15.89 5.21
C PHE A 54 -4.00 -15.19 4.07
N LEU A 55 -4.56 -15.22 2.84
CA LEU A 55 -3.97 -14.55 1.67
C LEU A 55 -3.85 -13.04 1.85
N ALA A 56 -4.76 -12.41 2.60
CA ALA A 56 -4.71 -10.98 2.90
C ALA A 56 -3.46 -10.57 3.70
N LEU A 57 -2.88 -11.50 4.47
CA LEU A 57 -1.66 -11.28 5.26
C LEU A 57 -0.38 -11.47 4.44
N VAL A 58 -0.44 -12.21 3.32
CA VAL A 58 0.76 -12.63 2.59
C VAL A 58 1.56 -11.46 2.00
N PRO A 59 0.95 -10.45 1.33
CA PRO A 59 1.73 -9.32 0.82
C PRO A 59 2.50 -8.57 1.90
N ALA A 60 1.88 -8.38 3.07
CA ALA A 60 2.53 -7.79 4.24
C ALA A 60 3.66 -8.67 4.80
N GLY A 61 3.44 -9.98 4.87
CA GLY A 61 4.46 -10.94 5.30
C GLY A 61 5.67 -10.97 4.36
N ILE A 62 5.46 -10.98 3.03
CA ILE A 62 6.54 -10.91 2.05
C ILE A 62 7.32 -9.62 2.23
N TRP A 63 6.65 -8.48 2.37
CA TRP A 63 7.31 -7.19 2.60
C TRP A 63 8.15 -7.20 3.89
N LEU A 64 7.60 -7.67 5.00
CA LEU A 64 8.33 -7.78 6.27
C LEU A 64 9.56 -8.69 6.17
N VAL A 65 9.47 -9.80 5.44
CA VAL A 65 10.61 -10.70 5.22
C VAL A 65 11.69 -9.99 4.41
N PHE A 66 11.34 -9.31 3.31
CA PHE A 66 12.29 -8.58 2.50
C PHE A 66 12.96 -7.44 3.26
N PHE A 67 12.17 -6.66 4.02
CA PHE A 67 12.68 -5.63 4.91
C PHE A 67 13.73 -6.21 5.88
N ASN A 68 13.39 -7.30 6.57
CA ASN A 68 14.31 -7.99 7.50
C ASN A 68 15.58 -8.55 6.85
N LEU A 69 15.53 -8.93 5.57
CA LEU A 69 16.68 -9.47 4.84
C LEU A 69 17.62 -8.37 4.34
N GLN A 70 17.07 -7.19 4.06
CA GLN A 70 17.78 -6.01 3.60
C GLN A 70 18.50 -5.31 4.76
N ASP A 71 17.85 -5.27 5.91
CA ASP A 71 18.24 -4.59 7.14
C ASP A 71 19.35 -5.33 7.93
N ARG A 72 20.35 -5.87 7.21
CA ARG A 72 21.46 -6.65 7.79
C ARG A 72 22.71 -5.80 8.11
N ALA A 73 22.80 -4.58 7.56
CA ALA A 73 23.95 -3.70 7.76
C ALA A 73 23.74 -2.75 8.96
N GLU A 74 22.57 -2.13 9.11
CA GLU A 74 22.16 -1.32 10.26
C GLU A 74 20.70 -1.61 10.59
N PRO A 75 20.39 -2.61 11.45
CA PRO A 75 19.03 -3.04 11.68
C PRO A 75 18.19 -1.93 12.31
N GLU A 76 17.24 -1.35 11.58
CA GLU A 76 16.13 -0.62 12.19
C GLU A 76 15.50 -1.52 13.29
N PRO A 77 15.14 -0.98 14.46
CA PRO A 77 14.55 -1.76 15.51
C PRO A 77 13.18 -2.21 15.02
N LYS A 78 13.15 -3.45 14.57
CA LYS A 78 12.00 -4.19 14.00
C LYS A 78 10.69 -4.00 14.78
N GLY A 79 10.80 -3.67 16.07
CA GLY A 79 9.68 -3.26 16.92
C GLY A 79 8.96 -1.99 16.47
N TYR A 80 9.67 -0.95 16.01
CA TYR A 80 9.06 0.28 15.50
C TYR A 80 8.33 0.02 14.19
N VAL A 81 8.98 -0.59 13.19
CA VAL A 81 8.34 -0.91 11.90
C VAL A 81 7.09 -1.78 12.09
N LEU A 82 7.20 -2.84 12.90
CA LEU A 82 6.04 -3.71 13.20
C LEU A 82 4.98 -2.96 14.04
N GLY A 83 5.40 -2.08 14.94
CA GLY A 83 4.51 -1.22 15.72
C GLY A 83 3.73 -0.24 14.86
N ILE A 84 4.38 0.37 13.86
CA ILE A 84 3.74 1.27 12.90
C ILE A 84 2.82 0.51 11.95
N PHE A 85 3.22 -0.68 11.50
CA PHE A 85 2.34 -1.59 10.75
C PHE A 85 1.08 -1.90 11.55
N ALA A 86 1.23 -2.32 12.81
CA ALA A 86 0.11 -2.63 13.69
C ALA A 86 -0.75 -1.41 13.98
N LEU A 87 -0.16 -0.23 14.14
CA LEU A 87 -0.88 1.03 14.33
C LEU A 87 -1.66 1.43 13.08
N GLY A 88 -1.09 1.26 11.88
CA GLY A 88 -1.78 1.48 10.62
C GLY A 88 -2.98 0.55 10.45
N ALA A 89 -2.82 -0.73 10.77
CA ALA A 89 -3.92 -1.70 10.80
C ALA A 89 -5.00 -1.31 11.84
N LEU A 90 -4.59 -0.94 13.05
CA LEU A 90 -5.51 -0.52 14.11
C LEU A 90 -6.31 0.73 13.69
N LEU A 91 -5.65 1.74 13.12
CA LEU A 91 -6.32 2.96 12.66
C LEU A 91 -7.27 2.67 11.49
N ALA A 92 -6.93 1.75 10.59
CA ALA A 92 -7.84 1.30 9.55
C ALA A 92 -9.11 0.68 10.14
N ALA A 93 -8.96 -0.27 11.08
CA ALA A 93 -10.08 -1.00 11.68
C ALA A 93 -10.94 -0.12 12.62
N ALA A 94 -10.29 0.66 13.48
CA ALA A 94 -10.95 1.40 14.56
C ALA A 94 -11.50 2.76 14.12
N VAL A 95 -10.88 3.40 13.13
CA VAL A 95 -11.25 4.77 12.71
C VAL A 95 -11.60 4.83 11.23
N GLY A 96 -10.70 4.39 10.36
CA GLY A 96 -10.84 4.54 8.91
C GLY A 96 -12.11 3.93 8.35
N ILE A 97 -12.31 2.63 8.58
CA ILE A 97 -13.49 1.90 8.13
C ILE A 97 -14.79 2.48 8.73
N PRO A 98 -14.91 2.68 10.06
CA PRO A 98 -16.09 3.31 10.64
C PRO A 98 -16.38 4.71 10.10
N VAL A 99 -15.36 5.55 9.90
CA VAL A 99 -15.54 6.90 9.35
C VAL A 99 -16.06 6.83 7.92
N VAL A 100 -15.46 6.00 7.06
CA VAL A 100 -15.87 5.88 5.66
C VAL A 100 -17.26 5.24 5.53
N GLU A 101 -17.51 4.12 6.19
CA GLU A 101 -18.72 3.33 5.98
C GLU A 101 -19.88 3.73 6.90
N SER A 102 -19.62 4.16 8.14
CA SER A 102 -20.70 4.46 9.10
C SER A 102 -21.01 5.96 9.18
N LEU A 103 -19.99 6.81 9.23
CA LEU A 103 -20.18 8.27 9.32
C LEU A 103 -20.56 8.88 7.97
N PHE A 104 -19.71 8.68 6.95
CA PHE A 104 -19.95 9.23 5.61
C PHE A 104 -20.86 8.35 4.74
N ARG A 105 -21.12 7.10 5.15
CA ARG A 105 -21.99 6.14 4.44
C ARG A 105 -21.64 6.03 2.96
N VAL A 106 -20.34 6.00 2.67
CA VAL A 106 -19.79 6.11 1.32
C VAL A 106 -20.39 5.08 0.38
N SER A 107 -20.61 3.85 0.85
CA SER A 107 -21.25 2.76 0.11
C SER A 107 -22.64 3.10 -0.49
N HIS A 108 -23.38 4.06 0.07
CA HIS A 108 -24.73 4.41 -0.42
C HIS A 108 -24.73 5.37 -1.61
N TRP A 109 -23.68 6.16 -1.81
CA TRP A 109 -23.69 7.26 -2.78
C TRP A 109 -22.47 7.31 -3.69
N ILE A 110 -21.35 6.68 -3.34
CA ILE A 110 -20.10 6.79 -4.12
C ILE A 110 -20.24 6.25 -5.54
N TYR A 111 -21.15 5.31 -5.78
CA TYR A 111 -21.41 4.73 -7.10
C TYR A 111 -22.62 5.35 -7.84
N SER A 112 -23.18 6.45 -7.34
CA SER A 112 -24.32 7.13 -7.98
C SER A 112 -23.99 7.78 -9.32
N SER A 113 -22.74 8.19 -9.51
CA SER A 113 -22.22 8.76 -10.77
C SER A 113 -20.68 8.66 -10.79
N THR A 114 -20.09 8.70 -11.98
CA THR A 114 -18.62 8.73 -12.13
C THR A 114 -17.98 9.88 -11.35
N VAL A 115 -18.63 11.05 -11.35
CA VAL A 115 -18.17 12.22 -10.60
C VAL A 115 -18.20 11.95 -9.10
N ALA A 116 -19.28 11.34 -8.58
CA ALA A 116 -19.37 10.95 -7.17
C ALA A 116 -18.30 9.91 -6.80
N THR A 117 -17.99 8.96 -7.69
CA THR A 117 -16.96 7.95 -7.43
C THR A 117 -15.58 8.55 -7.35
N ILE A 118 -15.23 9.45 -8.27
CA ILE A 118 -13.92 10.11 -8.29
C ILE A 118 -13.80 11.09 -7.13
N LEU A 119 -14.74 12.02 -6.99
CA LEU A 119 -14.66 13.05 -5.94
C LEU A 119 -14.83 12.46 -4.54
N GLY A 120 -15.76 11.52 -4.35
CA GLY A 120 -15.92 10.81 -3.08
C GLY A 120 -14.73 9.93 -2.74
N GLY A 121 -14.17 9.25 -3.76
CA GLY A 121 -12.94 8.48 -3.62
C GLY A 121 -11.75 9.34 -3.19
N ILE A 122 -11.59 10.54 -3.74
CA ILE A 122 -10.49 11.44 -3.37
C ILE A 122 -10.77 12.12 -2.02
N LEU A 123 -11.87 12.86 -1.92
CA LEU A 123 -12.16 13.79 -0.82
C LEU A 123 -12.54 13.10 0.48
N VAL A 124 -13.15 11.91 0.41
CA VAL A 124 -13.61 11.18 1.59
C VAL A 124 -12.70 10.00 1.85
N VAL A 125 -12.60 9.05 0.90
CA VAL A 125 -11.84 7.82 1.11
C VAL A 125 -10.33 8.12 1.17
N GLY A 126 -9.78 8.73 0.13
CA GLY A 126 -8.35 9.03 0.00
C GLY A 126 -7.85 9.90 1.14
N PHE A 127 -8.47 11.05 1.39
CA PHE A 127 -8.06 11.92 2.49
C PHE A 127 -8.16 11.26 3.87
N THR A 128 -9.23 10.50 4.16
CA THR A 128 -9.35 9.79 5.44
C THR A 128 -8.23 8.76 5.60
N GLN A 129 -7.99 7.94 4.57
CA GLN A 129 -6.96 6.89 4.62
C GLN A 129 -5.56 7.48 4.74
N GLU A 130 -5.19 8.43 3.88
CA GLU A 130 -3.84 9.02 3.89
C GLU A 130 -3.58 9.85 5.15
N PHE A 131 -4.58 10.58 5.65
CA PHE A 131 -4.43 11.31 6.90
C PHE A 131 -4.20 10.37 8.09
N LEU A 132 -4.91 9.25 8.17
CA LEU A 132 -4.72 8.28 9.26
C LEU A 132 -3.33 7.64 9.21
N LYS A 133 -2.82 7.34 8.02
CA LYS A 133 -1.47 6.77 7.85
C LYS A 133 -0.37 7.79 8.15
N TYR A 134 -0.57 9.05 7.72
CA TYR A 134 0.24 10.18 8.16
C TYR A 134 0.25 10.30 9.69
N ALA A 135 -0.93 10.29 10.33
CA ALA A 135 -1.09 10.42 11.76
C ALA A 135 -0.40 9.27 12.51
N ALA A 136 -0.48 8.04 11.96
CA ALA A 136 0.21 6.88 12.50
C ALA A 136 1.70 7.16 12.68
N VAL A 137 2.38 7.68 11.66
CA VAL A 137 3.83 7.97 11.71
C VAL A 137 4.12 9.25 12.50
N ARG A 138 3.39 10.33 12.22
CA ARG A 138 3.61 11.67 12.79
C ARG A 138 3.52 11.69 14.32
N PHE A 139 2.61 10.90 14.89
CA PHE A 139 2.32 10.95 16.32
C PHE A 139 2.94 9.79 17.12
N SER A 140 3.71 8.90 16.48
CA SER A 140 4.37 7.77 17.16
C SER A 140 5.90 7.85 17.09
N VAL A 141 6.48 7.68 15.89
CA VAL A 141 7.93 7.55 15.67
C VAL A 141 8.58 8.86 15.22
N TYR A 142 7.81 9.83 14.72
CA TYR A 142 8.38 11.07 14.18
C TYR A 142 9.27 11.86 15.16
N HIS A 143 9.01 11.80 16.47
CA HIS A 143 9.81 12.51 17.48
C HIS A 143 10.80 11.62 18.22
N THR A 144 10.93 10.35 17.84
CA THR A 144 11.91 9.45 18.45
C THR A 144 13.27 9.62 17.77
N ASP A 145 14.32 9.18 18.47
CA ASP A 145 15.68 9.18 17.95
C ASP A 145 15.83 8.23 16.74
N GLU A 146 14.94 7.24 16.62
CA GLU A 146 14.87 6.28 15.50
C GLU A 146 14.35 6.85 14.17
N PHE A 147 13.99 8.13 14.13
CA PHE A 147 13.65 8.80 12.89
C PHE A 147 14.78 9.82 12.69
N ASP A 148 15.89 9.37 12.15
CA ASP A 148 17.13 10.14 12.02
C ASP A 148 17.49 10.46 10.56
N GLU A 149 16.83 9.81 9.59
CA GLU A 149 16.98 10.10 8.17
C GLU A 149 15.65 10.41 7.43
N PRO A 150 15.68 11.23 6.36
CA PRO A 150 14.50 11.48 5.54
C PRO A 150 13.87 10.22 4.92
N THR A 151 14.68 9.17 4.73
CA THR A 151 14.27 7.87 4.20
C THR A 151 13.36 7.09 5.14
N ASP A 152 13.53 7.25 6.45
CA ASP A 152 12.71 6.57 7.48
C ASP A 152 11.25 6.98 7.37
N GLY A 153 11.01 8.24 6.97
CA GLY A 153 9.67 8.72 6.66
C GLY A 153 8.97 7.81 5.64
N VAL A 154 9.68 7.39 4.58
CA VAL A 154 9.14 6.48 3.56
C VAL A 154 8.94 5.08 4.14
N ILE A 155 9.92 4.55 4.88
CA ILE A 155 9.87 3.19 5.44
C ILE A 155 8.70 3.04 6.42
N TYR A 156 8.60 3.93 7.41
CA TYR A 156 7.51 3.90 8.39
C TYR A 156 6.15 4.17 7.76
N ALA A 157 6.05 5.09 6.80
CA ALA A 157 4.77 5.33 6.14
C ALA A 157 4.36 4.14 5.26
N THR A 158 5.29 3.50 4.55
CA THR A 158 5.02 2.26 3.82
C THR A 158 4.57 1.14 4.75
N ALA A 159 5.19 0.98 5.93
CA ALA A 159 4.75 0.04 6.95
C ALA A 159 3.31 0.33 7.41
N ALA A 160 2.97 1.59 7.70
CA ALA A 160 1.62 2.01 8.04
C ALA A 160 0.62 1.70 6.92
N GLY A 161 1.01 1.94 5.65
CA GLY A 161 0.22 1.64 4.46
C GLY A 161 -0.06 0.15 4.27
N LEU A 162 0.92 -0.71 4.50
CA LEU A 162 0.74 -2.16 4.42
C LEU A 162 -0.16 -2.69 5.54
N GLY A 163 -0.02 -2.14 6.75
CA GLY A 163 -0.93 -2.44 7.85
C GLY A 163 -2.37 -2.08 7.51
N TYR A 164 -2.57 -0.88 6.96
CA TYR A 164 -3.86 -0.40 6.49
C TYR A 164 -4.44 -1.30 5.39
N ALA A 165 -3.63 -1.66 4.39
CA ALA A 165 -4.01 -2.52 3.28
C ALA A 165 -4.43 -3.93 3.74
N THR A 166 -3.74 -4.47 4.74
CA THR A 166 -4.06 -5.78 5.33
C THR A 166 -5.49 -5.78 5.86
N VAL A 167 -5.88 -4.73 6.57
CA VAL A 167 -7.25 -4.60 7.11
C VAL A 167 -8.27 -4.39 5.99
N LEU A 168 -7.96 -3.59 4.97
CA LEU A 168 -8.85 -3.45 3.80
C LEU A 168 -9.07 -4.78 3.05
N ASN A 169 -8.02 -5.60 2.94
CA ASN A 169 -8.11 -6.91 2.32
C ASN A 169 -8.95 -7.88 3.16
N ILE A 170 -8.74 -7.92 4.48
CA ILE A 170 -9.55 -8.73 5.40
C ILE A 170 -11.01 -8.28 5.35
N GLN A 171 -11.28 -6.97 5.42
CA GLN A 171 -12.63 -6.41 5.38
C GLN A 171 -13.35 -6.85 4.11
N PHE A 172 -12.68 -6.83 2.96
CA PHE A 172 -13.27 -7.28 1.71
C PHE A 172 -13.61 -8.77 1.71
N VAL A 173 -12.74 -9.64 2.23
CA VAL A 173 -13.01 -11.07 2.31
C VAL A 173 -14.22 -11.32 3.21
N VAL A 174 -14.27 -10.65 4.37
CA VAL A 174 -15.35 -10.79 5.34
C VAL A 174 -16.67 -10.25 4.80
N SER A 175 -16.67 -9.09 4.16
CA SER A 175 -17.91 -8.47 3.64
C SER A 175 -18.53 -9.25 2.48
N ASN A 176 -17.73 -10.03 1.74
CA ASN A 176 -18.20 -10.91 0.67
C ASN A 176 -18.45 -12.36 1.13
N GLY A 177 -18.19 -12.70 2.40
CA GLY A 177 -18.35 -14.05 2.93
C GLY A 177 -17.37 -15.08 2.33
N GLY A 178 -16.24 -14.60 1.79
CA GLY A 178 -15.27 -15.39 1.03
C GLY A 178 -14.72 -14.63 -0.17
N VAL A 179 -13.79 -15.25 -0.90
CA VAL A 179 -13.21 -14.69 -2.12
C VAL A 179 -12.80 -15.81 -3.08
N ASP A 180 -12.95 -15.57 -4.38
CA ASP A 180 -12.29 -16.38 -5.42
C ASP A 180 -10.76 -16.28 -5.23
N LEU A 181 -10.06 -17.39 -5.06
CA LEU A 181 -8.65 -17.34 -4.67
C LEU A 181 -7.78 -16.77 -5.78
N GLY A 182 -8.09 -17.10 -7.04
CA GLY A 182 -7.43 -16.56 -8.22
C GLY A 182 -7.57 -15.04 -8.31
N ALA A 183 -8.77 -14.51 -8.48
CA ALA A 183 -8.98 -13.07 -8.61
C ALA A 183 -8.68 -12.31 -7.29
N GLY A 184 -8.92 -12.95 -6.15
CA GLY A 184 -8.71 -12.41 -4.81
C GLY A 184 -7.26 -12.12 -4.51
N VAL A 185 -6.33 -13.04 -4.82
CA VAL A 185 -4.90 -12.83 -4.54
C VAL A 185 -4.34 -11.65 -5.34
N ILE A 186 -4.80 -11.46 -6.59
CA ILE A 186 -4.40 -10.32 -7.42
C ILE A 186 -4.87 -9.02 -6.79
N ARG A 187 -6.14 -8.95 -6.40
CA ARG A 187 -6.67 -7.76 -5.72
C ARG A 187 -5.87 -7.46 -4.46
N MET A 188 -5.61 -8.45 -3.62
CA MET A 188 -4.90 -8.27 -2.35
C MET A 188 -3.49 -7.72 -2.56
N ALA A 189 -2.76 -8.26 -3.53
CA ALA A 189 -1.43 -7.80 -3.90
C ALA A 189 -1.45 -6.36 -4.44
N VAL A 190 -2.39 -6.05 -5.35
CA VAL A 190 -2.53 -4.71 -5.93
C VAL A 190 -2.87 -3.68 -4.85
N VAL A 191 -3.82 -3.97 -3.96
CA VAL A 191 -4.20 -3.07 -2.85
C VAL A 191 -3.02 -2.86 -1.91
N ALA A 192 -2.27 -3.91 -1.57
CA ALA A 192 -1.08 -3.80 -0.73
C ALA A 192 -0.01 -2.89 -1.34
N LEU A 193 0.32 -3.11 -2.63
CA LEU A 193 1.29 -2.28 -3.35
C LEU A 193 0.84 -0.83 -3.49
N ALA A 194 -0.42 -0.60 -3.81
CA ALA A 194 -0.97 0.75 -3.96
C ALA A 194 -0.91 1.52 -2.64
N GLN A 195 -1.37 0.92 -1.53
CA GLN A 195 -1.36 1.56 -0.22
C GLN A 195 0.06 1.80 0.30
N ALA A 196 0.98 0.86 0.08
CA ALA A 196 2.41 1.02 0.35
C ALA A 196 3.00 2.22 -0.40
N ALA A 197 2.67 2.36 -1.69
CA ALA A 197 3.11 3.45 -2.54
C ALA A 197 2.52 4.80 -2.10
N PHE A 198 1.20 4.90 -1.93
CA PHE A 198 0.57 6.18 -1.55
C PHE A 198 1.08 6.68 -0.19
N SER A 199 1.30 5.76 0.74
CA SER A 199 1.89 6.12 2.03
C SER A 199 3.37 6.45 1.91
N GLY A 200 4.13 5.79 1.03
CA GLY A 200 5.50 6.19 0.72
C GLY A 200 5.60 7.63 0.21
N ILE A 201 4.63 8.10 -0.58
CA ILE A 201 4.54 9.53 -0.98
C ILE A 201 4.41 10.41 0.28
N THR A 202 3.45 10.10 1.14
CA THR A 202 3.22 10.86 2.38
C THR A 202 4.44 10.82 3.29
N GLY A 203 5.11 9.68 3.38
CA GLY A 203 6.34 9.46 4.13
C GLY A 203 7.51 10.29 3.63
N TYR A 204 7.68 10.40 2.32
CA TYR A 204 8.70 11.25 1.71
C TYR A 204 8.48 12.73 2.05
N PHE A 205 7.23 13.21 1.96
CA PHE A 205 6.92 14.59 2.36
C PHE A 205 7.17 14.79 3.86
N LEU A 206 6.83 13.80 4.68
CA LEU A 206 7.02 13.82 6.13
C LEU A 206 8.50 13.84 6.55
N GLY A 207 9.32 13.00 5.92
CA GLY A 207 10.76 12.94 6.16
C GLY A 207 11.43 14.28 5.83
N ARG A 208 11.15 14.84 4.65
CA ARG A 208 11.68 16.17 4.26
C ARG A 208 11.19 17.28 5.18
N ALA A 209 9.93 17.24 5.61
CA ALA A 209 9.40 18.22 6.55
C ALA A 209 10.08 18.19 7.93
N LYS A 210 10.77 17.10 8.30
CA LYS A 210 11.54 17.01 9.56
C LYS A 210 12.95 17.56 9.42
N PHE A 211 13.64 17.17 8.35
CA PHE A 211 15.09 17.42 8.21
C PHE A 211 15.42 18.63 7.34
N GLU A 212 14.48 19.10 6.54
CA GLU A 212 14.66 20.24 5.64
C GLU A 212 13.73 21.40 6.01
N SER A 213 14.13 22.62 5.68
CA SER A 213 13.34 23.84 5.92
C SER A 213 12.24 24.00 4.86
N GLU A 214 11.25 23.13 4.91
CA GLU A 214 10.11 23.16 4.00
C GLU A 214 9.01 24.13 4.45
N GLN A 215 8.21 24.62 3.50
CA GLN A 215 7.11 25.53 3.81
C GLN A 215 5.92 24.78 4.46
N ILE A 216 5.07 25.51 5.19
CA ILE A 216 3.92 24.94 5.90
C ILE A 216 2.91 24.20 4.99
N TRP A 217 2.87 24.54 3.69
CA TRP A 217 1.99 23.90 2.70
C TRP A 217 2.56 22.59 2.14
N TRP A 218 3.81 22.24 2.45
CA TRP A 218 4.47 21.03 1.95
C TRP A 218 3.74 19.76 2.40
N MET A 219 3.46 19.63 3.70
CA MET A 219 2.75 18.46 4.22
C MET A 219 1.31 18.31 3.69
N PRO A 220 0.47 19.38 3.70
CA PRO A 220 -0.83 19.33 3.05
C PRO A 220 -0.77 18.92 1.58
N LEU A 221 0.25 19.36 0.83
CA LEU A 221 0.43 18.95 -0.57
C LEU A 221 0.71 17.45 -0.69
N GLY A 222 1.58 16.90 0.15
CA GLY A 222 1.90 15.47 0.14
C GLY A 222 0.68 14.58 0.41
N ILE A 223 -0.11 14.94 1.44
CA ILE A 223 -1.35 14.23 1.77
C ILE A 223 -2.37 14.37 0.63
N THR A 224 -2.51 15.57 0.07
CA THR A 224 -3.43 15.81 -1.06
C THR A 224 -3.03 14.97 -2.28
N LEU A 225 -1.75 14.91 -2.61
CA LEU A 225 -1.23 14.12 -3.72
C LEU A 225 -1.51 12.63 -3.51
N ALA A 226 -1.20 12.10 -2.33
CA ALA A 226 -1.47 10.72 -1.97
C ALA A 226 -2.98 10.41 -2.00
N ALA A 227 -3.82 11.33 -1.49
CA ALA A 227 -5.27 11.18 -1.49
C ALA A 227 -5.87 11.18 -2.90
N VAL A 228 -5.33 11.99 -3.81
CA VAL A 228 -5.72 11.98 -5.23
C VAL A 228 -5.40 10.62 -5.87
N PHE A 229 -4.19 10.11 -5.68
CA PHE A 229 -3.82 8.80 -6.21
C PHE A 229 -4.66 7.66 -5.61
N ASN A 230 -4.90 7.69 -4.30
CA ASN A 230 -5.75 6.72 -3.61
C ASN A 230 -7.19 6.79 -4.11
N GLY A 231 -7.77 7.98 -4.26
CA GLY A 231 -9.12 8.15 -4.79
C GLY A 231 -9.27 7.68 -6.24
N LEU A 232 -8.30 7.98 -7.10
CA LEU A 232 -8.26 7.48 -8.48
C LEU A 232 -8.11 5.95 -8.51
N PHE A 233 -7.30 5.39 -7.62
CA PHE A 233 -7.16 3.95 -7.45
C PHE A 233 -8.48 3.29 -7.04
N ASN A 234 -9.22 3.87 -6.09
CA ASN A 234 -10.53 3.37 -5.68
C ASN A 234 -11.56 3.41 -6.82
N TRP A 235 -11.53 4.46 -7.66
CA TRP A 235 -12.37 4.53 -8.85
C TRP A 235 -12.01 3.43 -9.85
N LEU A 236 -10.71 3.23 -10.12
CA LEU A 236 -10.24 2.16 -10.99
C LEU A 236 -10.62 0.78 -10.43
N GLU A 237 -10.41 0.52 -9.15
CA GLU A 237 -10.85 -0.73 -8.50
C GLU A 237 -12.37 -0.93 -8.62
N GLY A 238 -13.16 0.12 -8.45
CA GLY A 238 -14.62 0.08 -8.59
C GLY A 238 -15.10 -0.26 -10.01
N VAL A 239 -14.44 0.30 -11.03
CA VAL A 239 -14.77 0.07 -12.45
C VAL A 239 -14.26 -1.28 -12.95
N VAL A 240 -13.14 -1.76 -12.39
CA VAL A 240 -12.34 -2.83 -12.98
C VAL A 240 -12.41 -4.16 -12.21
N ILE A 241 -12.49 -4.10 -10.87
CA ILE A 241 -12.24 -5.24 -9.98
C ILE A 241 -13.52 -5.74 -9.30
N ARG A 242 -14.38 -4.83 -8.82
CA ARG A 242 -15.62 -5.23 -8.10
C ARG A 242 -16.63 -6.05 -8.91
N PRO A 243 -16.82 -5.83 -10.23
CA PRO A 243 -17.73 -6.65 -11.04
C PRO A 243 -17.27 -8.11 -11.24
N THR A 244 -16.03 -8.44 -10.84
CA THR A 244 -15.35 -9.69 -11.23
C THR A 244 -15.29 -10.74 -10.11
N ILE A 245 -15.45 -10.35 -8.84
CA ILE A 245 -15.12 -11.20 -7.65
C ILE A 245 -16.36 -11.75 -6.93
N THR A 246 -17.53 -11.77 -7.58
CA THR A 246 -18.71 -12.46 -7.03
C THR A 246 -18.60 -13.98 -7.23
N LEU A 247 -19.15 -14.75 -6.29
CA LEU A 247 -19.20 -16.24 -6.29
C LEU A 247 -19.87 -16.87 -7.53
N SER A 248 -20.43 -16.05 -8.43
CA SER A 248 -21.18 -16.45 -9.61
C SER A 248 -20.51 -15.99 -10.90
N GLY A 249 -19.35 -16.55 -11.22
CA GLY A 249 -18.82 -16.60 -12.60
C GLY A 249 -18.32 -15.29 -13.22
N SER A 250 -17.03 -15.31 -13.56
CA SER A 250 -16.29 -14.37 -14.40
C SER A 250 -17.10 -13.78 -15.58
N THR A 251 -17.25 -12.45 -15.61
CA THR A 251 -17.58 -11.72 -16.85
C THR A 251 -16.33 -11.55 -17.72
N ASN A 252 -16.50 -11.56 -19.06
CA ASN A 252 -15.45 -11.68 -20.08
C ASN A 252 -14.34 -10.60 -20.11
N ASN A 253 -14.31 -9.62 -19.19
CA ASN A 253 -13.33 -8.52 -19.15
C ASN A 253 -12.37 -8.55 -17.94
N ALA A 254 -12.39 -9.62 -17.12
CA ALA A 254 -11.56 -9.79 -15.92
C ALA A 254 -10.05 -9.62 -16.17
N TRP A 255 -9.55 -10.15 -17.29
CA TRP A 255 -8.12 -10.12 -17.63
C TRP A 255 -7.59 -8.72 -17.95
N LEU A 256 -8.35 -7.94 -18.72
CA LEU A 256 -8.01 -6.54 -19.00
C LEU A 256 -7.92 -5.73 -17.72
N GLY A 257 -8.78 -6.04 -16.75
CA GLY A 257 -8.78 -5.37 -15.47
C GLY A 257 -7.58 -5.65 -14.58
N MET A 258 -7.14 -6.91 -14.54
CA MET A 258 -5.93 -7.31 -13.84
C MET A 258 -4.66 -6.74 -14.48
N VAL A 259 -4.62 -6.68 -15.82
CA VAL A 259 -3.51 -6.07 -16.58
C VAL A 259 -3.44 -4.57 -16.32
N LEU A 260 -4.58 -3.86 -16.34
CA LEU A 260 -4.65 -2.43 -16.02
C LEU A 260 -4.25 -2.14 -14.57
N ALA A 261 -4.71 -2.94 -13.61
CA ALA A 261 -4.35 -2.80 -12.20
C ALA A 261 -2.85 -3.02 -11.95
N THR A 262 -2.28 -4.04 -12.60
CA THR A 262 -0.84 -4.31 -12.56
C THR A 262 -0.06 -3.17 -13.22
N PHE A 263 -0.53 -2.67 -14.36
CA PHE A 263 0.09 -1.54 -15.05
C PHE A 263 0.06 -0.27 -14.19
N ILE A 264 -1.06 0.04 -13.53
CA ILE A 264 -1.20 1.21 -12.67
C ILE A 264 -0.34 1.07 -11.40
N ALA A 265 -0.29 -0.11 -10.77
CA ALA A 265 0.58 -0.37 -9.64
C ALA A 265 2.06 -0.17 -10.04
N LEU A 266 2.48 -0.75 -11.18
CA LEU A 266 3.83 -0.56 -11.72
C LEU A 266 4.12 0.91 -12.06
N LEU A 267 3.13 1.65 -12.56
CA LEU A 267 3.27 3.06 -12.93
C LEU A 267 3.35 3.94 -11.68
N THR A 268 2.54 3.68 -10.65
CA THR A 268 2.60 4.42 -9.37
C THR A 268 3.85 4.12 -8.60
N THR A 269 4.25 2.85 -8.49
CA THR A 269 5.56 2.47 -7.96
C THR A 269 6.67 3.11 -8.78
N GLY A 270 6.65 2.99 -10.11
CA GLY A 270 7.65 3.60 -11.00
C GLY A 270 7.75 5.13 -10.87
N LEU A 271 6.63 5.81 -10.66
CA LEU A 271 6.58 7.26 -10.40
C LEU A 271 7.21 7.59 -9.04
N LEU A 272 6.91 6.82 -8.01
CA LEU A 272 7.49 6.97 -6.67
C LEU A 272 9.01 6.77 -6.72
N LEU A 273 9.44 5.69 -7.39
CA LEU A 273 10.85 5.39 -7.65
C LEU A 273 11.54 6.54 -8.39
N TRP A 274 10.86 7.14 -9.37
CA TRP A 274 11.39 8.29 -10.10
C TRP A 274 11.50 9.55 -9.22
N LEU A 275 10.50 9.84 -8.39
CA LEU A 275 10.52 10.97 -7.45
C LEU A 275 11.64 10.82 -6.42
N VAL A 276 11.78 9.63 -5.83
CA VAL A 276 12.86 9.31 -4.89
C VAL A 276 14.23 9.44 -5.58
N ARG A 277 14.39 8.94 -6.81
CA ARG A 277 15.63 9.10 -7.60
C ARG A 277 16.00 10.55 -7.86
N ARG A 278 15.01 11.37 -8.23
CA ARG A 278 15.24 12.77 -8.55
C ARG A 278 15.79 13.51 -7.32
N ASN A 279 15.26 13.20 -6.15
CA ASN A 279 15.69 13.85 -4.92
C ASN A 279 17.05 13.39 -4.41
N ILE A 280 17.35 12.09 -4.50
CA ILE A 280 18.69 11.58 -4.17
C ILE A 280 19.75 12.24 -5.05
N LYS A 281 19.48 12.40 -6.36
CA LYS A 281 20.41 13.08 -7.27
C LYS A 281 20.61 14.56 -6.97
N HIS A 282 19.57 15.24 -6.47
CA HIS A 282 19.69 16.64 -6.08
C HIS A 282 20.56 16.81 -4.84
N LEU A 283 20.39 15.98 -3.82
CA LEU A 283 21.22 16.00 -2.61
C LEU A 283 22.70 15.74 -2.96
N GLN A 284 22.98 14.78 -3.83
CA GLN A 284 24.32 14.47 -4.36
C GLN A 284 24.96 15.59 -5.21
N ALA A 285 24.19 16.55 -5.71
CA ALA A 285 24.70 17.65 -6.53
C ALA A 285 24.99 18.93 -5.70
N THR A 286 24.58 18.94 -4.44
CA THR A 286 24.77 20.05 -3.48
C THR A 286 25.81 19.77 -2.41
N GLU A 287 26.34 18.55 -2.33
CA GLU A 287 27.54 18.17 -1.57
C GLU A 287 28.81 18.29 -2.44
#